data_AF-A0A528ZVF4-F1
#
_entry.id   AF-A0A528ZVF4-F1
#
_cell.length_a   1.000
_cell.length_b   1.000
_cell.length_c   1.000
_cell.angle_alpha   90.00
_cell.angle_beta   90.00
_cell.angle_gamma   90.00
#
_symmetry.space_group_name_H-M   'P 1'
#
loop_
_entity.id
_entity.type
_entity.pdbx_description
1 polymer ?
#
loop_
_entity_poly.entity_id
_entity_poly.type
_entity_poly.pdbx_seq_one_letter_code
_entity_poly.pdbx_strand_id
1 'polypeptide(L)'
;MRSFYINLAVSMDRREWFEAQPNRLGLHIERIEAVSNTSITDSVATQFNVSKEAVACFFSHRSIWKEIANGSDKFAAIFEDDAHFCADLPNF
;
A
#
# COMPACT_ATOMS: atom_id res chain seq x y z
N MET A 1 0.48 0.03 -16.76
CA MET A 1 -0.17 0.45 -15.50
C MET A 1 0.79 0.11 -14.38
N ARG A 2 1.18 1.10 -13.59
CA ARG A 2 1.98 0.84 -12.38
C ARG A 2 1.09 0.22 -11.30
N SER A 3 1.65 -0.72 -10.56
CA SER A 3 0.99 -1.40 -9.46
C SER A 3 1.88 -1.28 -8.24
N PHE A 4 1.28 -0.92 -7.11
CA PHE A 4 1.96 -0.68 -5.86
C PHE A 4 1.36 -1.54 -4.76
N TYR A 5 2.14 -1.85 -3.74
CA TYR A 5 1.60 -2.34 -2.49
C TYR A 5 2.24 -1.64 -1.30
N ILE A 6 1.45 -1.48 -0.24
CA ILE A 6 1.84 -0.79 0.99
C ILE A 6 2.19 -1.84 2.04
N ASN A 7 3.36 -1.67 2.68
CA ASN A 7 3.80 -2.54 3.75
C ASN A 7 4.67 -1.77 4.75
N LEU A 8 4.47 -1.98 6.05
CA LEU A 8 5.32 -1.41 7.09
C LEU A 8 6.73 -2.01 7.03
N ALA A 9 7.76 -1.18 7.17
CA ALA A 9 9.16 -1.64 7.16
C ALA A 9 9.46 -2.74 8.18
N VAL A 10 8.80 -2.70 9.33
CA VAL A 10 8.97 -3.68 10.41
C VAL A 10 8.21 -5.00 10.16
N SER A 11 7.23 -5.02 9.25
CA SER A 11 6.36 -6.18 9.00
C SER A 11 6.92 -7.08 7.90
N MET A 12 8.10 -7.67 8.15
CA MET A 12 8.82 -8.51 7.19
C MET A 12 8.04 -9.77 6.79
N ASP A 13 7.41 -10.47 7.74
CA ASP A 13 6.63 -11.69 7.44
C ASP A 13 5.46 -11.41 6.47
N ARG A 14 4.77 -10.27 6.67
CA ARG A 14 3.68 -9.84 5.77
C ARG A 14 4.21 -9.45 4.40
N ARG A 15 5.40 -8.83 4.35
CA ARG A 15 6.08 -8.51 3.10
C ARG A 15 6.40 -9.79 2.31
N GLU A 16 7.05 -10.76 2.94
CA GLU A 16 7.41 -12.02 2.30
C GLU A 16 6.16 -12.78 1.81
N TRP A 17 5.11 -12.82 2.64
CA TRP A 17 3.84 -13.42 2.28
C TRP A 17 3.18 -12.71 1.08
N PHE A 18 3.12 -11.39 1.09
CA PHE A 18 2.55 -10.62 -0.01
C PHE A 18 3.36 -10.84 -1.29
N GLU A 19 4.69 -10.66 -1.25
CA GLU A 19 5.58 -10.75 -2.42
C GLU A 19 5.56 -12.15 -3.07
N ALA A 20 5.32 -13.22 -2.31
CA ALA A 20 5.17 -14.57 -2.85
C ALA A 20 4.02 -14.71 -3.87
N GLN A 21 2.93 -13.95 -3.70
CA GLN A 21 1.75 -14.02 -4.56
C GLN A 21 2.00 -13.45 -5.98
N PRO A 22 2.41 -12.18 -6.17
CA PRO A 22 2.70 -11.64 -7.49
C PRO A 22 3.90 -12.34 -8.14
N ASN A 23 4.92 -12.76 -7.36
CA ASN A 23 6.04 -13.54 -7.89
C ASN A 23 5.57 -14.85 -8.54
N ARG A 24 4.65 -15.59 -7.88
CA ARG A 24 4.03 -16.79 -8.46
C ARG A 24 3.21 -16.51 -9.72
N LEU A 25 2.63 -15.32 -9.83
CA LEU A 25 1.79 -14.89 -10.94
C LEU A 25 2.56 -14.18 -12.07
N GLY A 26 3.87 -13.97 -11.92
CA GLY A 26 4.67 -13.20 -12.88
C GLY A 26 4.32 -11.71 -12.93
N LEU A 27 3.72 -11.17 -11.87
CA LEU A 27 3.33 -9.77 -11.76
C LEU A 27 4.44 -8.96 -11.08
N HIS A 28 4.68 -7.74 -11.58
CA HIS A 28 5.53 -6.78 -10.92
C HIS A 28 4.67 -5.78 -10.14
N ILE A 29 4.83 -5.75 -8.83
CA ILE A 29 4.15 -4.81 -7.93
C ILE A 29 5.21 -4.15 -7.05
N GLU A 30 5.30 -2.83 -7.14
CA GLU A 30 6.31 -2.02 -6.46
C GLU A 30 5.95 -1.85 -4.97
N ARG A 31 6.92 -2.08 -4.08
CA ARG A 31 6.73 -1.87 -2.65
C ARG A 31 6.86 -0.40 -2.30
N ILE A 32 5.87 0.13 -1.59
CA ILE A 32 5.92 1.44 -0.95
C ILE A 32 5.93 1.23 0.57
N GLU A 33 6.87 1.89 1.25
CA GLU A 33 6.95 1.84 2.71
C GLU A 33 5.74 2.56 3.31
N ALA A 34 4.99 1.84 4.16
CA ALA A 34 3.84 2.39 4.86
C ALA A 34 4.28 3.39 5.93
N VAL A 35 3.48 4.44 6.09
CA VAL A 35 3.60 5.36 7.22
C VAL A 35 3.24 4.61 8.51
N SER A 36 4.09 4.70 9.52
CA SER A 36 3.84 4.09 10.82
C SER A 36 2.85 4.90 11.65
N ASN A 37 1.93 4.24 12.36
CA ASN A 37 1.05 4.88 13.34
C ASN A 37 1.83 5.64 14.43
N THR A 38 3.06 5.21 14.75
CA THR A 38 3.94 5.85 15.73
C THR A 38 4.42 7.22 15.29
N SER A 39 4.37 7.51 13.99
CA SER A 39 4.70 8.83 13.44
C SER A 39 3.51 9.81 13.45
N ILE A 40 2.31 9.34 13.82
CA ILE A 40 1.09 10.15 13.85
C ILE A 40 0.88 10.74 15.25
N THR A 41 0.76 12.06 15.33
CA THR A 41 0.41 12.77 16.57
C THR A 41 -1.05 12.50 16.96
N ASP A 42 -1.32 12.30 18.25
CA ASP A 42 -2.67 12.05 18.80
C ASP A 42 -3.70 13.14 18.44
N SER A 43 -3.25 14.39 18.32
CA SER A 43 -4.11 15.52 17.97
C SER A 43 -4.74 15.37 16.60
N VAL A 44 -4.02 14.80 15.62
CA VAL A 44 -4.53 14.57 14.27
C VAL A 44 -5.62 13.51 14.29
N ALA A 45 -5.35 12.37 14.94
CA ALA A 45 -6.32 11.29 15.10
C ALA A 45 -7.59 11.78 15.82
N THR A 46 -7.42 12.53 16.92
CA THR A 46 -8.52 13.14 17.68
C THR A 46 -9.33 14.13 16.84
N GLN A 47 -8.67 15.00 16.07
CA GLN A 47 -9.34 16.00 15.23
C GLN A 47 -10.31 15.36 14.24
N PHE A 48 -9.94 14.21 13.67
CA PHE A 48 -10.76 13.50 12.70
C PHE A 48 -11.62 12.38 13.32
N ASN A 49 -11.54 12.19 14.65
CA ASN A 49 -12.22 11.13 15.38
C ASN A 49 -11.98 9.73 14.77
N VAL A 50 -10.72 9.43 14.45
CA VAL A 50 -10.27 8.15 13.90
C VAL A 50 -9.03 7.66 14.64
N SER A 51 -8.63 6.41 14.44
CA SER A 51 -7.40 5.89 15.03
C SER A 51 -6.14 6.41 14.30
N LYS A 52 -4.97 6.31 14.94
CA LYS A 52 -3.70 6.66 14.29
C LYS A 52 -3.39 5.75 13.11
N GLU A 53 -3.79 4.49 13.17
CA GLU A 53 -3.67 3.51 12.09
C GLU A 53 -4.44 3.96 10.85
N ALA A 54 -5.66 4.47 11.03
CA ALA A 54 -6.47 4.98 9.91
C ALA A 54 -5.82 6.21 9.25
N VAL A 55 -5.27 7.13 10.05
CA VAL A 55 -4.53 8.29 9.53
C VAL A 55 -3.26 7.85 8.79
N ALA A 56 -2.51 6.90 9.36
CA ALA A 56 -1.29 6.38 8.78
C ALA A 56 -1.54 5.64 7.46
N CYS A 57 -2.58 4.80 7.39
CA CYS A 57 -3.05 4.17 6.15
C CYS A 57 -3.39 5.25 5.11
N PHE A 58 -4.20 6.25 5.47
CA PHE A 58 -4.52 7.35 4.56
C PHE A 58 -3.28 8.09 4.04
N PHE A 59 -2.30 8.39 4.90
CA PHE A 59 -1.05 9.03 4.48
C PHE A 59 -0.18 8.15 3.58
N SER A 60 -0.19 6.83 3.79
CA SER A 60 0.48 5.86 2.92
C SER A 60 -0.14 5.85 1.53
N HIS A 61 -1.47 5.80 1.42
CA HIS A 61 -2.15 5.91 0.13
C HIS A 61 -1.92 7.26 -0.54
N ARG A 62 -2.00 8.34 0.24
CA ARG A 62 -1.83 9.70 -0.27
C ARG A 62 -0.43 9.94 -0.84
N SER A 63 0.63 9.30 -0.33
CA SER A 63 1.97 9.42 -0.92
C SER A 63 1.98 8.84 -2.34
N ILE A 64 1.36 7.68 -2.54
CA ILE A 64 1.25 7.02 -3.85
C ILE A 64 0.34 7.82 -4.79
N TRP A 65 -0.78 8.35 -4.30
CA TRP A 65 -1.65 9.20 -5.12
C TRP A 65 -0.94 10.43 -5.67
N LYS A 66 -0.05 11.05 -4.87
CA LYS A 66 0.78 12.17 -5.36
C LYS A 66 1.71 11.72 -6.47
N GLU A 67 2.31 10.54 -6.34
CA GLU A 67 3.18 9.98 -7.36
C GLU A 67 2.42 9.70 -8.66
N ILE A 68 1.24 9.07 -8.57
CA ILE A 68 0.36 8.82 -9.71
C ILE A 68 -0.07 10.14 -10.37
N ALA A 69 -0.51 11.12 -9.58
CA ALA A 69 -0.98 12.41 -10.09
C ALA A 69 0.12 13.23 -10.78
N ASN A 70 1.39 13.04 -10.37
CA ASN A 70 2.55 13.65 -11.01
C ASN A 70 3.09 12.83 -12.20
N GLY A 71 2.63 11.59 -12.35
CA GLY A 71 3.03 10.68 -13.41
C GLY A 71 2.19 10.80 -14.68
N SER A 72 2.50 9.95 -15.66
CA SER A 72 1.76 9.86 -16.93
C SER A 72 0.79 8.67 -16.99
N ASP A 73 0.76 7.83 -15.96
CA ASP A 73 -0.12 6.67 -15.88
C ASP A 73 -1.60 7.12 -15.83
N LYS A 74 -2.43 6.60 -16.75
CA LYS A 74 -3.88 6.86 -16.74
C LYS A 74 -4.59 6.20 -15.56
N PHE A 75 -4.06 5.06 -15.14
CA PHE A 75 -4.58 4.22 -14.06
C PHE A 75 -3.40 3.60 -13.33
N ALA A 76 -3.60 3.29 -12.05
CA ALA A 76 -2.67 2.54 -11.22
C ALA A 76 -3.46 1.66 -10.24
N ALA A 77 -2.86 0.56 -9.82
CA ALA A 77 -3.39 -0.30 -8.77
C ALA A 77 -2.60 -0.10 -7.48
N ILE A 78 -3.28 -0.07 -6.33
CA ILE A 78 -2.67 0.03 -5.00
C ILE A 78 -3.26 -1.09 -4.15
N PHE A 79 -2.40 -1.92 -3.57
CA PHE A 79 -2.77 -3.03 -2.71
C PHE A 79 -2.26 -2.81 -1.28
N GLU A 80 -2.95 -3.39 -0.31
CA GLU A 80 -2.42 -3.59 1.04
C GLU A 80 -1.70 -4.95 1.10
N ASP A 81 -0.76 -5.10 2.02
CA ASP A 81 0.03 -6.32 2.23
C ASP A 81 -0.75 -7.52 2.81
N ASP A 82 -2.06 -7.38 3.04
CA ASP A 82 -3.00 -8.46 3.34
C ASP A 82 -3.94 -8.81 2.16
N ALA A 83 -3.73 -8.23 0.98
CA ALA A 83 -4.52 -8.58 -0.20
C ALA A 83 -4.21 -10.02 -0.68
N HIS A 84 -5.25 -10.70 -1.16
CA HIS A 84 -5.16 -12.04 -1.73
C HIS A 84 -5.34 -12.02 -3.24
N PHE A 85 -4.45 -12.69 -3.97
CA PHE A 85 -4.52 -12.78 -5.44
C PHE A 85 -4.99 -14.14 -5.93
N CYS A 86 -6.05 -14.11 -6.74
CA CYS A 86 -6.51 -15.23 -7.53
C CYS A 86 -5.55 -15.51 -8.71
N ALA A 87 -5.62 -16.74 -9.24
CA ALA A 87 -4.72 -17.19 -10.30
C ALA A 87 -4.93 -16.47 -11.64
N ASP A 88 -6.12 -15.90 -11.85
CA ASP A 88 -6.55 -15.22 -13.06
C ASP A 88 -6.33 -13.70 -13.02
N LEU A 89 -5.80 -13.14 -11.93
CA LEU A 89 -5.46 -11.72 -11.84
C LEU A 89 -4.62 -11.20 -13.03
N PRO A 90 -3.62 -11.94 -13.57
CA PRO A 90 -2.84 -11.48 -14.73
C PRO A 90 -3.64 -11.29 -16.03
N ASN A 91 -4.89 -11.76 -16.09
CA ASN A 91 -5.74 -11.61 -17.26
C ASN A 91 -6.44 -10.23 -17.34
N PHE A 92 -6.22 -9.37 -16.34
CA PHE A 92 -6.79 -8.02 -16.23
C PHE A 92 -5.70 -6.95 -16.23
#